data_AF-A0A2N2WWR8-F1
#
_entry.id   AF-A0A2N2WWR8-F1
#
_cell.length_a   1.000
_cell.length_b   1.000
_cell.length_c   1.000
_cell.angle_alpha   90.00
_cell.angle_beta   90.00
_cell.angle_gamma   90.00
#
_symmetry.space_group_name_H-M   'P 1'
#
loop_
_entity.id
_entity.type
_entity.pdbx_description
1 polymer ?
#
loop_
_entity_poly.entity_id
_entity_poly.type
_entity_poly.pdbx_seq_one_letter_code
_entity_poly.pdbx_strand_id
1 'polypeptide(L)'
;MNYFQNITDLEQAKQRYRTLAKQLHPDKGGSVLRFQQMQEEYKTLLLELQRKQVAPTGQNTPQQSDIMAELGKLAKVLIQKQVPQRYLQEKIKKSQSPIEKGLFSKLVDFLNELEIK
;
A
#
# COMPACT_ATOMS: atom_id res chain seq x y z
N MET A 1 -25.45 -6.20 -4.35
CA MET A 1 -25.05 -5.11 -3.44
C MET A 1 -26.22 -4.16 -3.30
N ASN A 2 -26.69 -3.94 -2.07
CA ASN A 2 -27.82 -3.06 -1.78
C ASN A 2 -27.37 -1.61 -1.54
N TYR A 3 -26.16 -1.38 -1.02
CA TYR A 3 -25.69 -0.06 -0.61
C TYR A 3 -24.75 0.62 -1.62
N PHE A 4 -24.08 -0.17 -2.47
CA PHE A 4 -23.07 0.32 -3.41
C PHE A 4 -23.45 0.00 -4.86
N GLN A 5 -24.65 0.41 -5.28
CA GLN A 5 -25.09 0.25 -6.67
C GLN A 5 -24.42 1.31 -7.56
N ASN A 6 -23.90 0.90 -8.73
CA ASN A 6 -23.25 1.75 -9.75
C ASN A 6 -21.90 2.38 -9.36
N ILE A 7 -21.17 1.81 -8.40
CA ILE A 7 -19.82 2.29 -8.10
C ILE A 7 -18.79 1.53 -8.92
N THR A 8 -18.13 2.25 -9.82
CA THR A 8 -17.04 1.75 -10.67
C THR A 8 -15.67 2.23 -10.23
N ASP A 9 -15.60 3.19 -9.31
CA ASP A 9 -14.38 3.83 -8.88
C ASP A 9 -14.16 3.79 -7.37
N LEU A 10 -12.90 3.71 -6.96
CA LEU A 10 -12.47 3.55 -5.57
C LEU A 10 -12.74 4.82 -4.74
N GLU A 11 -12.60 6.01 -5.32
CA GLU A 11 -12.92 7.25 -4.61
C GLU A 11 -14.42 7.37 -4.37
N GLN A 12 -15.24 7.02 -5.37
CA GLN A 12 -16.69 7.00 -5.23
C GLN A 12 -17.14 5.99 -4.16
N ALA A 13 -16.50 4.81 -4.10
CA ALA A 13 -16.75 3.81 -3.07
C ALA A 13 -16.48 4.37 -1.66
N LYS A 14 -15.31 4.98 -1.45
CA LYS A 14 -14.91 5.59 -0.17
C LYS A 14 -15.85 6.71 0.27
N GLN A 15 -16.25 7.56 -0.68
CA GLN A 15 -17.13 8.70 -0.38
C GLN A 15 -18.54 8.25 0.01
N ARG A 16 -19.08 7.25 -0.69
CA ARG A 16 -20.37 6.63 -0.35
C ARG A 16 -20.30 5.90 0.98
N TYR A 17 -19.23 5.17 1.25
CA TYR A 17 -19.00 4.50 2.54
C TYR A 17 -18.99 5.49 3.70
N ARG A 18 -18.28 6.62 3.59
CA ARG A 18 -18.26 7.66 4.63
C ARG A 18 -19.65 8.26 4.89
N THR A 19 -20.45 8.41 3.85
CA THR A 19 -21.81 8.96 3.95
C THR A 19 -22.75 7.97 4.64
N LEU A 20 -22.72 6.71 4.20
CA LEU A 20 -23.51 5.62 4.79
C LEU A 20 -23.08 5.32 6.22
N ALA A 21 -21.78 5.34 6.51
CA ALA A 21 -21.26 5.14 7.85
C ALA A 21 -21.77 6.19 8.83
N LYS A 22 -21.89 7.46 8.41
CA LYS A 22 -22.47 8.53 9.23
C LYS A 22 -23.99 8.38 9.42
N GLN A 23 -24.70 7.78 8.47
CA GLN A 23 -26.15 7.60 8.52
C GLN A 23 -26.57 6.33 9.29
N LEU A 24 -25.76 5.27 9.20
CA LEU A 24 -26.02 3.96 9.80
C LEU A 24 -25.23 3.74 11.10
N HIS A 25 -24.48 4.73 11.57
CA HIS A 25 -23.70 4.58 12.80
C HIS A 25 -24.60 4.31 14.00
N PRO A 26 -24.31 3.29 14.84
CA PRO A 26 -25.12 2.98 16.01
C PRO A 26 -25.25 4.15 17.00
N ASP A 27 -24.19 4.95 17.20
CA ASP A 27 -24.28 6.18 18.02
C ASP A 27 -25.27 7.22 17.50
N LYS A 28 -25.66 7.16 16.23
CA LYS A 28 -26.64 8.08 15.62
C LYS A 28 -28.01 7.44 15.44
N GLY A 29 -28.28 6.33 16.12
CA GLY A 29 -29.54 5.59 16.03
C GLY A 29 -29.60 4.62 14.84
N GLY A 30 -28.46 4.34 14.20
CA GLY A 30 -28.35 3.35 13.13
C GLY A 30 -28.37 1.91 13.66
N SER A 31 -28.76 0.97 12.80
CA SER A 31 -28.73 -0.46 13.16
C SER A 31 -27.33 -1.04 12.95
N VAL A 32 -26.74 -1.59 14.02
CA VAL A 32 -25.44 -2.31 13.98
C VAL A 32 -25.43 -3.37 12.88
N LEU A 33 -26.55 -4.08 12.72
CA LEU A 33 -26.71 -5.16 11.75
C LEU A 33 -26.64 -4.63 10.31
N ARG A 34 -27.27 -3.48 10.04
CA ARG A 34 -27.17 -2.80 8.74
C ARG A 34 -25.80 -2.21 8.49
N PHE A 35 -25.12 -1.73 9.53
CA PHE A 35 -23.76 -1.21 9.43
C PHE A 35 -22.76 -2.32 9.09
N GLN A 36 -22.87 -3.49 9.71
CA GLN A 36 -22.06 -4.68 9.39
C GLN A 36 -22.29 -5.15 7.96
N GLN A 37 -23.55 -5.27 7.52
CA GLN A 37 -23.89 -5.63 6.15
C GLN A 37 -23.30 -4.64 5.13
N MET A 38 -23.37 -3.34 5.42
CA MET A 38 -22.77 -2.30 4.60
C MET A 38 -21.24 -2.41 4.55
N GLN A 39 -20.59 -2.71 5.68
CA GLN A 39 -19.14 -2.94 5.72
C GLN A 39 -18.70 -4.15 4.92
N GLU A 40 -19.43 -5.26 4.99
CA GLU A 40 -19.15 -6.47 4.21
C GLU A 40 -19.29 -6.22 2.71
N GLU A 41 -20.35 -5.54 2.28
CA GLU A 41 -20.52 -5.15 0.86
C GLU A 41 -19.37 -4.25 0.39
N TYR A 42 -18.96 -3.28 1.21
CA TYR A 42 -17.84 -2.39 0.89
C TYR A 42 -16.52 -3.15 0.74
N LYS A 43 -16.26 -4.11 1.63
CA LYS A 43 -15.06 -4.96 1.55
C LYS A 43 -15.04 -5.81 0.28
N THR A 44 -16.17 -6.43 -0.08
CA THR A 44 -16.31 -7.20 -1.31
C THR A 44 -16.11 -6.34 -2.55
N LEU A 45 -16.68 -5.13 -2.56
CA LEU A 45 -16.50 -4.18 -3.66
C LEU A 45 -15.05 -3.73 -3.81
N LEU A 46 -14.34 -3.47 -2.70
CA LEU A 46 -12.91 -3.15 -2.76
C LEU A 46 -12.09 -4.31 -3.32
N LEU A 47 -12.39 -5.55 -2.93
CA LEU A 47 -11.73 -6.74 -3.47
C LEU A 47 -12.00 -6.90 -4.97
N GLU A 48 -13.22 -6.63 -5.43
CA GLU A 48 -13.56 -6.66 -6.85
C GLU A 48 -12.89 -5.54 -7.64
N LEU A 49 -12.84 -4.31 -7.11
CA LEU A 49 -12.13 -3.19 -7.73
C LEU A 49 -10.63 -3.44 -7.79
N GLN A 50 -10.05 -3.99 -6.72
CA GLN A 50 -8.65 -4.38 -6.68
C GLN A 50 -8.35 -5.48 -7.70
N ARG A 51 -9.22 -6.51 -7.82
CA ARG A 51 -9.10 -7.53 -8.87
C ARG A 51 -9.24 -6.96 -10.29
N LYS A 52 -10.10 -5.96 -10.51
CA LYS A 52 -10.23 -5.29 -11.81
C LYS A 52 -9.02 -4.42 -12.16
N GLN A 53 -8.39 -3.80 -11.17
CA GLN A 53 -7.13 -3.07 -11.36
C GLN A 53 -5.92 -4.01 -11.49
N VAL A 54 -6.06 -5.26 -11.04
CA VAL A 54 -4.98 -6.25 -10.93
C VAL A 54 -5.38 -7.56 -11.63
N ALA A 55 -5.15 -7.63 -12.94
CA ALA A 55 -4.78 -8.87 -13.59
C ALA A 55 -3.40 -8.70 -14.22
N PRO A 56 -2.35 -9.47 -13.86
CA PRO A 56 -2.16 -10.35 -12.71
C PRO A 56 -0.91 -9.95 -11.89
N THR A 57 -1.03 -9.25 -10.76
CA THR A 57 0.03 -9.30 -9.73
C THR A 57 -0.50 -8.88 -8.36
N GLY A 58 -0.63 -9.83 -7.45
CA GLY A 58 -0.67 -9.51 -6.02
C GLY A 58 -1.88 -10.07 -5.30
N GLN A 59 -1.81 -11.38 -5.05
CA GLN A 59 -2.40 -11.93 -3.84
C GLN A 59 -1.75 -11.19 -2.65
N ASN A 60 -2.53 -10.43 -1.88
CA ASN A 60 -2.13 -10.05 -0.53
C ASN A 60 -2.22 -11.32 0.34
N THR A 61 -1.22 -12.17 0.22
CA THR A 61 -0.95 -13.25 1.15
C THR A 61 -0.26 -12.67 2.40
N PRO A 62 -0.39 -13.31 3.58
CA PRO A 62 0.35 -12.95 4.80
C PRO A 62 1.88 -12.80 4.60
N GLN A 63 2.40 -13.37 3.52
CA GLN A 63 3.80 -13.24 3.09
C GLN A 63 4.15 -11.82 2.60
N GLN A 64 3.22 -11.05 2.02
CA GLN A 64 3.49 -9.66 1.61
C GLN A 64 3.64 -8.73 2.83
N SER A 65 2.89 -8.97 3.91
CA SER A 65 3.11 -8.24 5.17
C SER A 65 4.47 -8.56 5.78
N ASP A 66 4.94 -9.81 5.69
CA ASP A 66 6.29 -10.17 6.13
C ASP A 66 7.37 -9.53 5.26
N ILE A 67 7.20 -9.51 3.93
CA ILE A 67 8.14 -8.83 3.02
C ILE A 67 8.18 -7.33 3.31
N MET A 68 7.04 -6.68 3.56
CA MET A 68 7.00 -5.25 3.91
C MET A 68 7.62 -4.96 5.28
N ALA A 69 7.45 -5.88 6.24
CA ALA A 69 8.09 -5.79 7.54
C ALA A 69 9.62 -5.97 7.44
N GLU A 70 10.10 -6.90 6.61
CA GLU A 70 11.52 -7.06 6.31
C GLU A 70 12.10 -5.86 5.56
N LEU A 71 11.39 -5.31 4.58
CA LEU A 71 11.79 -4.09 3.89
C LEU A 71 11.87 -2.90 4.86
N GLY A 72 10.93 -2.78 5.80
CA GLY A 72 10.97 -1.77 6.85
C GLY A 72 12.17 -1.93 7.79
N LYS A 73 12.52 -3.17 8.17
CA LYS A 73 13.73 -3.46 8.96
C LYS A 73 14.99 -3.13 8.18
N LEU A 74 15.05 -3.47 6.90
CA LEU A 74 16.20 -3.23 6.04
C LEU A 74 16.40 -1.72 5.80
N ALA A 75 15.32 -0.99 5.51
CA ALA A 75 15.33 0.47 5.42
C ALA A 75 15.84 1.11 6.73
N LYS A 76 15.35 0.64 7.89
CA LYS A 76 15.82 1.12 9.19
C LYS A 76 17.31 0.84 9.42
N VAL A 77 17.82 -0.33 9.01
CA VAL A 77 19.25 -0.65 9.09
C VAL A 77 20.07 0.23 8.14
N LEU A 78 19.60 0.47 6.91
CA LEU A 78 20.28 1.36 5.96
C LEU A 78 20.40 2.79 6.51
N ILE A 79 19.33 3.29 7.13
CA ILE A 79 19.28 4.60 7.80
C ILE A 79 20.19 4.62 9.05
N GLN A 80 20.08 3.62 9.93
CA GLN A 80 20.83 3.57 11.19
C GLN A 80 22.33 3.29 11.03
N LYS A 81 22.71 2.52 10.01
CA LYS A 81 24.13 2.21 9.74
C LYS A 81 24.84 3.32 8.97
N GLN A 82 24.16 4.46 8.72
CA GLN A 82 24.65 5.52 7.85
C GLN A 82 25.29 4.89 6.63
N VAL A 83 24.60 3.98 5.91
CA VAL A 83 25.22 3.32 4.76
C VAL A 83 25.67 4.45 3.84
N PRO A 84 26.98 4.74 3.74
CA PRO A 84 27.39 5.99 3.15
C PRO A 84 26.98 5.89 1.70
N GLN A 85 26.29 6.89 1.14
CA GLN A 85 25.95 6.87 -0.29
C GLN A 85 27.21 6.57 -1.13
N ARG A 86 28.39 6.98 -0.64
CA ARG A 86 29.72 6.61 -1.15
C ARG A 86 29.94 5.10 -1.30
N TYR A 87 29.53 4.27 -0.34
CA TYR A 87 29.65 2.81 -0.43
C TYR A 87 28.81 2.24 -1.59
N LEU A 88 27.58 2.71 -1.76
CA LEU A 88 26.70 2.29 -2.85
C LEU A 88 27.26 2.75 -4.20
N GLN A 89 27.77 3.99 -4.29
CA GLN A 89 28.45 4.51 -5.47
C GLN A 89 29.69 3.68 -5.84
N GLU A 90 30.51 3.28 -4.87
CA GLU A 90 31.66 2.40 -5.11
C GLU A 90 31.25 1.00 -5.56
N LYS A 91 30.14 0.45 -5.05
CA LYS A 91 29.56 -0.82 -5.52
C LYS A 91 29.03 -0.72 -6.96
N ILE A 92 28.41 0.39 -7.35
CA ILE A 92 27.96 0.64 -8.74
C ILE A 92 29.15 0.62 -9.71
N LYS A 93 30.25 1.29 -9.34
CA LYS A 93 31.46 1.36 -10.17
C LYS A 93 32.13 -0.01 -10.34
N LYS A 94 32.14 -0.83 -9.28
CA LYS A 94 32.81 -2.15 -9.27
C LYS A 94 31.95 -3.28 -9.84
N SER A 95 30.62 -3.15 -9.80
CA SER A 95 29.73 -4.19 -10.33
C SER A 95 29.76 -4.21 -11.87
N GLN A 96 29.74 -5.39 -12.46
CA GLN A 96 29.57 -5.59 -13.91
C GLN A 96 28.12 -5.92 -14.28
N SER A 97 27.26 -6.21 -13.29
CA SER A 97 25.86 -6.56 -13.51
C SER A 97 25.01 -5.30 -13.76
N PRO A 98 24.29 -5.20 -14.89
CA PRO A 98 23.43 -4.05 -15.19
C PRO A 98 22.25 -3.94 -14.21
N ILE A 99 21.78 -5.08 -13.69
CA ILE A 99 20.68 -5.12 -12.71
C ILE A 99 21.13 -4.53 -11.38
N GLU A 100 22.31 -4.93 -10.90
CA GLU A 100 22.86 -4.43 -9.63
C GLU A 100 23.13 -2.92 -9.71
N LYS A 101 23.68 -2.44 -10.83
CA LYS A 101 23.86 -0.99 -11.06
C LYS A 101 22.54 -0.23 -10.97
N GLY A 102 21.49 -0.75 -11.60
CA GLY A 102 20.16 -0.14 -11.56
C GLY A 102 19.56 -0.12 -10.15
N LEU A 103 19.70 -1.21 -9.40
CA LEU A 103 19.21 -1.30 -8.02
C LEU A 103 19.96 -0.34 -7.08
N PHE A 104 21.29 -0.34 -7.12
CA PHE A 104 22.09 0.55 -6.28
C PHE A 104 21.89 2.02 -6.65
N SER A 105 21.71 2.36 -7.93
CA SER A 105 21.40 3.74 -8.35
C SER A 105 20.08 4.21 -7.75
N LYS A 106 19.01 3.41 -7.87
CA LYS A 106 17.70 3.74 -7.30
C LYS A 106 17.74 3.88 -5.77
N LEU A 107 18.56 3.07 -5.10
CA LEU A 107 18.77 3.18 -3.66
C LEU A 107 19.49 4.48 -3.28
N VAL A 108 20.49 4.91 -4.07
CA VAL A 108 21.17 6.20 -3.87
C VAL A 108 20.19 7.36 -4.07
N ASP A 109 19.40 7.34 -5.14
CA ASP A 109 18.41 8.40 -5.42
C ASP A 109 17.38 8.49 -4.29
N PHE A 110 16.85 7.36 -3.84
CA PHE A 110 15.93 7.29 -2.71
C PHE A 110 16.53 7.84 -1.41
N LEU A 111 17.79 7.51 -1.10
CA LEU A 111 18.47 8.04 0.10
C LEU A 111 18.69 9.55 0.01
N ASN A 112 18.97 10.09 -1.18
CA ASN A 112 19.10 11.54 -1.39
C ASN A 112 17.75 12.27 -1.22
N GLU A 113 16.65 11.67 -1.68
CA GLU A 113 15.30 12.23 -1.48
C GLU A 113 14.90 12.28 0.00
N LEU A 114 15.36 11.31 0.81
CA LEU A 114 15.10 11.25 2.24
C LEU A 114 15.91 12.25 3.08
N GLU A 115 17.05 12.72 2.58
CA GLU A 115 17.91 13.71 3.27
C GLU A 115 17.36 15.15 3.21
N ILE A 116 16.28 15.39 2.46
CA ILE A 116 15.58 16.69 2.43
C ILE A 116 14.54 16.72 3.56
N LYS A 117 14.99 16.96 4.80
CA LYS A 117 14.26 17.65 5.88
C LYS A 117 15.12 17.93 7.10
#